data_AF-A0A1V6IQK8-F1
#
_entry.id   AF-A0A1V6IQK8-F1
#
_cell.length_a   1.000
_cell.length_b   1.000
_cell.length_c   1.000
_cell.angle_alpha   90.00
_cell.angle_beta   90.00
_cell.angle_gamma   90.00
#
_symmetry.space_group_name_H-M   'P 1'
#
loop_
_entity.id
_entity.type
_entity.pdbx_description
1 polymer ?
#
loop_
_entity_poly.entity_id
_entity_poly.type
_entity_poly.pdbx_seq_one_letter_code
_entity_poly.pdbx_strand_id
1 'polypeptide(L)'
;MQRWDVTVQGKKVDVKTMRTSFHVNGEYNVDLSSAQASLDSDVYAFVFYNEREKKFTVAGALPREDYLKKAVLKREGEKERGGNFTYACDTFVVKVSDLLPIEKIVKCRVIP
;
A
#
# COMPACT_ATOMS: atom_id res chain seq x y z
N MET A 1 -6.26 18.47 -12.08
CA MET A 1 -7.12 17.39 -11.54
C MET A 1 -6.34 16.70 -10.43
N GLN A 2 -6.89 16.67 -9.21
CA GLN A 2 -6.22 16.08 -8.05
C GLN A 2 -6.09 14.56 -8.25
N ARG A 3 -4.90 14.00 -7.98
CA ARG A 3 -4.55 12.60 -8.27
C ARG A 3 -4.17 11.78 -7.02
N TRP A 4 -4.50 12.31 -5.85
CA TRP A 4 -4.26 11.69 -4.54
C TRP A 4 -5.54 11.81 -3.70
N ASP A 5 -5.74 10.88 -2.76
CA ASP A 5 -7.01 10.77 -2.04
C ASP A 5 -7.12 11.79 -0.91
N VAL A 6 -6.06 11.98 -0.12
CA VAL A 6 -6.09 12.86 1.05
C VAL A 6 -4.78 13.63 1.21
N THR A 7 -4.86 14.81 1.82
CA THR A 7 -3.69 15.60 2.21
C THR A 7 -3.56 15.62 3.73
N VAL A 8 -2.42 15.20 4.26
CA VAL A 8 -2.14 15.15 5.69
C VAL A 8 -0.83 15.86 5.98
N GLN A 9 -0.85 16.92 6.80
CA GLN A 9 0.33 17.73 7.12
C GLN A 9 1.10 18.19 5.86
N GLY A 10 0.37 18.56 4.80
CA GLY A 10 0.95 18.98 3.52
C GLY A 10 1.50 17.85 2.64
N LYS A 11 1.38 16.58 3.06
CA LYS A 11 1.73 15.41 2.25
C LYS A 11 0.53 14.90 1.46
N LYS A 12 0.73 14.65 0.17
CA LYS A 12 -0.26 14.02 -0.72
C LYS A 12 -0.21 12.50 -0.52
N VAL A 13 -1.26 11.95 0.07
CA VAL A 13 -1.35 10.52 0.39
C VAL A 13 -2.30 9.85 -0.59
N ASP A 14 -1.82 8.77 -1.19
CA ASP A 14 -2.59 7.85 -2.04
C ASP A 14 -2.89 6.58 -1.23
N VAL A 15 -4.17 6.27 -1.06
CA VAL A 15 -4.67 5.23 -0.15
C VAL A 15 -5.06 4.00 -0.96
N LYS A 16 -4.31 2.92 -0.80
CA LYS A 16 -4.61 1.63 -1.40
C LYS A 16 -5.36 0.76 -0.41
N THR A 17 -6.59 0.43 -0.76
CA THR A 17 -7.45 -0.42 0.06
C THR A 17 -7.54 -1.81 -0.53
N MET A 18 -7.25 -2.82 0.29
CA MET A 18 -7.31 -4.23 -0.07
C MET A 18 -8.35 -4.94 0.78
N ARG A 19 -9.06 -5.92 0.20
CA ARG A 19 -10.03 -6.73 0.94
C ARG A 19 -9.39 -7.98 1.50
N THR A 20 -9.79 -8.37 2.70
CA THR A 20 -9.36 -9.60 3.35
C THR A 20 -10.50 -10.20 4.18
N SER A 21 -10.45 -11.50 4.40
CA SER A 21 -11.28 -12.22 5.38
C SER A 21 -10.48 -12.72 6.58
N PHE A 22 -9.20 -12.36 6.65
CA PHE A 22 -8.24 -12.80 7.67
C PHE A 22 -7.57 -11.58 8.33
N HIS A 23 -7.02 -11.78 9.52
CA HIS A 23 -6.20 -10.76 10.17
C HIS A 23 -5.00 -10.38 9.30
N VAL A 24 -4.65 -9.10 9.31
CA VAL A 24 -3.50 -8.58 8.58
C VAL A 24 -2.22 -9.20 9.15
N ASN A 25 -1.39 -9.76 8.27
CA ASN A 25 -0.13 -10.38 8.62
C ASN A 25 1.02 -9.64 7.91
N GLY A 26 2.19 -9.54 8.55
CA GLY A 26 3.40 -8.94 7.96
C GLY A 26 3.87 -9.62 6.66
N GLU A 27 3.59 -10.91 6.48
CA GLU A 27 3.92 -11.67 5.27
C GLU A 27 2.98 -11.40 4.10
N TYR A 28 1.92 -10.60 4.29
CA TYR A 28 1.05 -10.22 3.20
C TYR A 28 1.76 -9.24 2.27
N ASN A 29 1.48 -9.39 0.98
CA ASN A 29 1.93 -8.46 -0.03
C ASN A 29 0.91 -7.33 -0.18
N VAL A 30 1.42 -6.10 -0.26
CA VAL A 30 0.68 -4.92 -0.71
C VAL A 30 1.20 -4.49 -2.06
N ASP A 31 0.28 -4.15 -2.96
CA ASP A 31 0.60 -3.91 -4.37
C ASP A 31 0.22 -2.50 -4.84
N LEU A 32 1.00 -2.02 -5.80
CA LEU A 32 0.79 -0.77 -6.51
C LEU A 32 1.02 -1.00 -8.00
N SER A 33 0.00 -0.76 -8.82
CA SER A 33 0.16 -0.81 -10.27
C SER A 33 1.21 0.19 -10.74
N SER A 34 2.07 -0.21 -11.68
CA SER A 34 3.08 0.66 -12.29
C SER A 34 2.49 1.93 -12.90
N ALA A 35 1.26 1.87 -13.41
CA ALA A 35 0.55 3.05 -13.92
C ALA A 35 0.34 4.11 -12.83
N GLN A 36 0.05 3.66 -11.60
CA GLN A 36 -0.16 4.53 -10.45
C GLN A 36 1.15 5.04 -9.84
N ALA A 37 2.26 4.32 -10.01
CA ALA A 37 3.58 4.74 -9.53
C ALA A 37 4.07 6.05 -10.16
N SER A 38 3.53 6.44 -11.32
CA SER A 38 3.83 7.68 -12.02
C SER A 38 3.03 8.91 -11.51
N LEU A 39 2.02 8.68 -10.67
CA LEU A 39 1.14 9.75 -10.17
C LEU A 39 1.84 10.63 -9.12
N ASP A 40 1.29 11.83 -8.95
CA ASP A 40 1.80 12.87 -8.04
C ASP A 40 1.31 12.61 -6.60
N SER A 41 1.93 11.64 -5.93
CA SER A 41 1.76 11.36 -4.51
C SER A 41 3.11 11.34 -3.79
N ASP A 42 3.12 11.79 -2.53
CA ASP A 42 4.30 11.78 -1.67
C ASP A 42 4.42 10.45 -0.90
N VAL A 43 3.28 9.84 -0.59
CA VAL A 43 3.15 8.70 0.31
C VAL A 43 2.11 7.73 -0.22
N TYR A 44 2.41 6.43 -0.16
CA TYR A 44 1.44 5.37 -0.31
C TYR A 44 1.05 4.83 1.06
N ALA A 45 -0.24 4.84 1.36
CA ALA A 45 -0.79 4.26 2.57
C ALA A 45 -1.63 3.02 2.21
N PHE A 46 -1.46 1.95 2.98
CA PHE A 46 -2.14 0.68 2.73
C PHE A 46 -3.13 0.38 3.85
N VAL A 47 -4.35 0.05 3.45
CA VAL A 47 -5.46 -0.23 4.36
C VAL A 47 -6.08 -1.56 3.97
N PHE A 48 -6.37 -2.40 4.95
CA PHE A 48 -7.16 -3.60 4.75
C PHE A 48 -8.58 -3.40 5.27
N TYR A 49 -9.56 -3.76 4.46
CA TYR A 49 -10.93 -3.96 4.90
C TYR A 49 -11.15 -5.44 5.20
N ASN A 50 -11.40 -5.78 6.46
CA ASN A 50 -11.77 -7.13 6.87
C ASN A 50 -13.29 -7.31 6.72
N GLU A 51 -13.71 -8.16 5.78
CA GLU A 51 -15.12 -8.35 5.44
C GLU A 51 -15.91 -9.11 6.50
N ARG A 52 -15.24 -9.90 7.35
CA ARG A 52 -15.88 -10.65 8.45
C ARG A 52 -16.11 -9.76 9.67
N GLU A 53 -15.10 -8.97 10.02
CA GLU A 53 -15.16 -8.04 11.16
C GLU A 53 -15.82 -6.70 10.82
N LYS A 54 -16.05 -6.42 9.52
CA LYS A 54 -16.53 -5.13 8.99
C LYS A 54 -15.66 -3.95 9.45
N LYS A 55 -14.34 -4.16 9.52
CA LYS A 55 -13.38 -3.20 10.09
C LYS A 55 -12.28 -2.85 9.10
N PHE A 56 -11.87 -1.58 9.11
CA PHE A 56 -10.67 -1.12 8.41
C PHE A 56 -9.47 -1.14 9.36
N THR A 57 -8.33 -1.60 8.84
CA THR A 57 -7.05 -1.63 9.54
C THR A 57 -6.00 -0.98 8.65
N VAL A 58 -5.36 0.08 9.16
CA VAL A 58 -4.20 0.69 8.49
C VAL A 58 -3.01 -0.25 8.68
N ALA A 59 -2.50 -0.80 7.58
CA ALA A 59 -1.34 -1.69 7.61
C ALA A 59 -0.03 -0.91 7.80
N GLY A 60 0.01 0.30 7.26
CA GLY A 60 1.16 1.18 7.30
C GLY A 60 1.27 2.01 6.03
N ALA A 61 2.38 2.71 5.91
CA ALA A 61 2.67 3.59 4.78
C ALA A 61 4.18 3.63 4.50
N LEU A 62 4.52 4.08 3.28
CA LEU A 62 5.88 4.41 2.88
C LEU A 62 5.89 5.68 2.02
N PRO A 63 6.94 6.52 2.13
CA PRO A 63 7.21 7.54 1.13
C PRO A 63 7.35 6.90 -0.26
N ARG A 64 6.91 7.61 -1.30
CA ARG A 64 6.93 7.10 -2.69
C ARG A 64 8.30 6.57 -3.10
N GLU A 65 9.36 7.32 -2.83
CA GLU A 65 10.72 6.92 -3.18
C GLU A 65 11.16 5.65 -2.47
N ASP A 66 10.85 5.53 -1.18
CA ASP A 66 11.22 4.35 -0.38
C ASP A 66 10.43 3.12 -0.80
N TYR A 67 9.14 3.30 -1.11
CA TYR A 67 8.30 2.22 -1.63
C TYR A 67 8.88 1.67 -2.94
N LEU A 68 9.19 2.54 -3.91
CA LEU A 68 9.71 2.12 -5.21
C LEU A 68 11.11 1.50 -5.12
N LYS A 69 11.92 1.88 -4.13
CA LYS A 69 13.23 1.26 -3.86
C LYS A 69 13.10 -0.13 -3.23
N LYS A 70 12.14 -0.33 -2.33
CA LYS A 70 11.92 -1.61 -1.64
C LYS A 70 11.08 -2.60 -2.46
N ALA A 71 10.27 -2.09 -3.37
CA ALA A 71 9.34 -2.91 -4.11
C ALA A 71 10.03 -3.90 -5.05
N VAL A 72 9.48 -5.11 -5.09
CA VAL A 72 9.78 -6.09 -6.14
C VAL A 72 8.83 -5.83 -7.30
N LEU A 73 9.37 -5.60 -8.49
CA LEU A 73 8.57 -5.47 -9.70
C LEU A 73 8.13 -6.86 -10.18
N LYS A 74 6.82 -7.08 -10.17
CA LYS A 74 6.13 -8.22 -10.76
C LYS A 74 5.63 -7.86 -12.14
N ARG A 75 5.97 -8.66 -13.15
CA ARG A 75 5.58 -8.37 -14.54
C ARG A 75 4.18 -8.86 -14.84
N GLU A 76 3.51 -8.22 -15.78
CA GLU A 76 2.26 -8.73 -16.35
C GLU A 76 2.40 -10.21 -16.77
N GLY A 77 1.43 -11.03 -16.38
CA GLY A 77 1.43 -12.47 -16.65
C GLY A 77 2.25 -13.32 -15.67
N GLU A 78 3.06 -12.72 -14.79
CA GLU A 78 3.75 -13.45 -13.72
C GLU A 78 2.73 -14.07 -12.76
N LYS A 79 3.04 -15.28 -12.27
CA LYS A 79 2.16 -16.03 -11.36
C LYS A 79 2.72 -16.07 -9.95
N GLU A 80 1.83 -16.00 -8.96
CA GLU A 80 2.15 -16.12 -7.54
C GLU A 80 1.21 -17.15 -6.86
N ARG A 81 1.49 -17.47 -5.59
CA ARG A 81 0.66 -18.36 -4.75
C ARG A 81 0.44 -19.74 -5.40
N GLY A 82 1.53 -20.32 -5.94
CA GLY A 82 1.50 -21.61 -6.61
C GLY A 82 0.73 -21.62 -7.93
N GLY A 83 0.52 -20.46 -8.57
CA GLY A 83 -0.19 -20.36 -9.85
C GLY A 83 -1.64 -19.87 -9.75
N ASN A 84 -2.16 -19.69 -8.52
CA ASN A 84 -3.53 -19.28 -8.27
C ASN A 84 -3.78 -17.77 -8.43
N PHE A 85 -2.71 -16.99 -8.58
CA PHE A 85 -2.79 -15.56 -8.83
C PHE A 85 -1.90 -15.20 -10.01
N THR A 86 -2.39 -14.34 -10.90
CA THR A 86 -1.65 -13.82 -12.06
C THR A 86 -1.74 -12.30 -12.05
N TYR A 87 -0.61 -11.62 -12.17
CA TYR A 87 -0.57 -10.16 -12.26
C TYR A 87 -1.14 -9.70 -13.60
N ALA A 88 -2.17 -8.86 -13.58
CA ALA A 88 -2.83 -8.35 -14.78
C ALA A 88 -2.09 -7.17 -15.43
N CYS A 89 -1.09 -6.60 -14.74
CA CYS A 89 -0.20 -5.57 -15.25
C CYS A 89 1.10 -5.56 -14.43
N ASP A 90 2.10 -4.82 -14.92
CA ASP A 90 3.31 -4.55 -14.16
C ASP A 90 2.96 -3.89 -12.82
N THR A 91 3.39 -4.53 -11.73
CA THR A 91 2.95 -4.24 -10.37
C THR A 91 4.14 -4.22 -9.42
N PHE A 92 4.27 -3.16 -8.65
CA PHE A 92 5.24 -3.06 -7.56
C PHE A 92 4.66 -3.68 -6.30
N VAL A 93 5.43 -4.56 -5.65
CA VAL A 93 4.96 -5.33 -4.49
C VAL A 93 5.93 -5.18 -3.32
N VAL A 94 5.40 -4.92 -2.14
CA VAL A 94 6.14 -4.81 -0.87
C VAL A 94 5.42 -5.65 0.19
N LYS A 95 6.16 -6.18 1.18
CA LYS A 95 5.53 -6.87 2.32
C LYS A 95 4.96 -5.87 3.32
N VAL A 96 3.87 -6.25 3.99
CA VAL A 96 3.30 -5.44 5.08
C VAL A 96 4.34 -5.19 6.18
N SER A 97 5.23 -6.15 6.45
CA SER A 97 6.32 -6.01 7.43
C SER A 97 7.35 -4.94 7.10
N ASP A 98 7.45 -4.51 5.84
CA ASP A 98 8.36 -3.45 5.39
C ASP A 98 7.76 -2.04 5.51
N LEU A 99 6.47 -1.95 5.80
CA LEU A 99 5.74 -0.69 5.98
C LEU A 99 6.06 -0.06 7.33
N LEU A 100 5.85 1.26 7.42
CA LEU A 100 6.01 2.02 8.65
C LEU A 100 4.65 2.52 9.14
N PRO A 101 4.46 2.69 10.47
CA PRO A 101 3.29 3.41 10.99
C PRO A 101 3.17 4.78 10.31
N ILE A 102 1.97 5.14 9.86
CA ILE A 102 1.76 6.33 9.05
C ILE A 102 2.15 7.62 9.80
N GLU A 103 2.01 7.63 11.11
CA GLU A 103 2.35 8.72 12.02
C GLU A 103 3.85 9.08 11.94
N LYS A 104 4.72 8.08 11.71
CA LYS A 104 6.16 8.29 11.51
C LYS A 104 6.47 8.96 10.17
N ILE A 105 5.59 8.78 9.18
CA ILE A 105 5.78 9.32 7.82
C ILE A 105 5.23 10.74 7.71
N VAL A 106 3.98 10.96 8.15
CA VAL A 106 3.34 12.28 8.05
C VAL A 106 3.73 13.22 9.20
N LYS A 107 4.60 12.76 10.12
CA LYS A 107 5.07 13.49 11.32
C LYS A 107 3.92 14.07 12.16
N CYS A 108 2.78 13.39 12.20
CA CYS A 108 1.71 13.73 13.14
C CYS A 108 2.13 13.28 14.54
N ARG A 109 2.21 14.22 15.49
CA ARG A 109 2.16 13.87 16.91
C ARG A 109 0.72 13.47 17.22
N VAL A 110 0.47 12.17 17.38
CA VAL A 110 -0.74 11.72 18.06
C VAL A 110 -0.48 11.96 19.54
N ILE A 111 -1.07 13.02 20.09
CA ILE A 111 -1.06 13.26 21.53
C ILE A 111 -2.05 12.23 22.12
N PRO A 112 -1.64 11.41 23.11
CA PRO A 112 -2.53 10.45 23.74
C PRO A 112 -3.73 11.10 24.44
#